data_AF-A0A815VYC7-F1
#
_entry.id   AF-A0A815VYC7-F1
#
_cell.length_a   1.000
_cell.length_b   1.000
_cell.length_c   1.000
_cell.angle_alpha   90.00
_cell.angle_beta   90.00
_cell.angle_gamma   90.00
#
_symmetry.space_group_name_H-M   'P 1'
#
loop_
_entity.id
_entity.type
_entity.pdbx_description
1 polymer ?
#
loop_
_entity_poly.entity_id
_entity_poly.type
_entity_poly.pdbx_seq_one_letter_code
_entity_poly.pdbx_strand_id
1 'polypeptide(L)'
;MSIMANFQRIFLTPWFSDGKQYIRSYVKTRLLLGLTATQIHDELTTAYRHGVVSYCTVTRWIQRFSNERESLEDNPRSGCPITAITQQNIDAVKDLVNDDLHISIDYIATISDMSITCAIVTNV
;
A
#
# COMPACT_ATOMS: atom_id res chain seq x y z
N MET A 1 -28.45 -10.77 35.24
CA MET A 1 -27.12 -10.39 35.77
C MET A 1 -26.41 -11.69 36.08
N SER A 2 -25.52 -12.26 35.28
CA SER A 2 -24.24 -11.72 34.81
C SER A 2 -23.71 -12.63 33.68
N ILE A 3 -23.49 -12.10 32.47
CA ILE A 3 -22.75 -12.78 31.38
C ILE A 3 -21.70 -11.80 30.83
N MET A 4 -20.93 -11.18 31.73
CA MET A 4 -19.90 -10.19 31.38
C MET A 4 -18.57 -10.56 32.04
N ALA A 5 -18.14 -11.82 31.90
CA ALA A 5 -16.85 -12.24 32.44
C ALA A 5 -16.24 -13.41 31.69
N ASN A 6 -16.04 -13.29 30.36
CA ASN A 6 -14.95 -14.03 29.70
C ASN A 6 -14.60 -13.55 28.29
N PHE A 7 -14.44 -12.24 28.08
CA PHE A 7 -13.98 -11.68 26.79
C PHE A 7 -12.53 -11.18 26.84
N GLN A 8 -11.73 -11.68 27.77
CA GLN A 8 -10.31 -11.29 27.93
C GLN A 8 -9.33 -12.41 27.59
N ARG A 9 -9.77 -13.51 26.98
CA ARG A 9 -8.93 -14.69 26.75
C ARG A 9 -8.90 -15.19 25.29
N ILE A 10 -9.10 -14.30 24.33
CA ILE A 10 -8.93 -14.54 22.88
C ILE A 10 -7.90 -13.56 22.29
N PHE A 11 -6.80 -13.31 23.00
CA PHE A 11 -5.70 -12.46 22.51
C PHE A 11 -4.42 -13.24 22.14
N LEU A 12 -4.50 -14.58 22.10
CA LEU A 12 -3.38 -15.45 21.73
C LEU A 12 -3.83 -16.53 20.73
N THR A 13 -4.42 -16.12 19.60
CA THR A 13 -4.50 -16.99 18.42
C THR A 13 -4.12 -16.22 17.12
N PRO A 14 -3.43 -16.88 16.16
CA PRO A 14 -2.87 -16.31 14.92
C PRO A 14 -3.81 -15.65 13.89
N TRP A 15 -5.05 -15.33 14.24
CA TRP A 15 -6.06 -14.80 13.29
C TRP A 15 -5.91 -13.32 12.98
N PHE A 16 -4.91 -12.63 13.55
CA PHE A 16 -4.49 -11.30 13.08
C PHE A 16 -3.63 -11.42 11.81
N SER A 17 -4.08 -12.26 10.88
CA SER A 17 -3.50 -12.46 9.55
C SER A 17 -4.54 -12.27 8.45
N ASP A 18 -5.73 -11.74 8.77
CA ASP A 18 -6.59 -11.16 7.75
C ASP A 18 -6.12 -9.73 7.49
N GLY A 19 -5.67 -9.48 6.28
CA GLY A 19 -5.10 -8.21 5.84
C GLY A 19 -6.06 -7.04 6.05
N LYS A 20 -5.57 -5.81 5.76
CA LYS A 20 -6.27 -4.52 5.89
C LYS A 20 -7.70 -4.45 5.30
N GLN A 21 -8.13 -5.49 4.58
CA GLN A 21 -9.43 -5.69 3.98
C GLN A 21 -10.59 -5.86 4.98
N TYR A 22 -10.40 -6.52 6.13
CA TYR A 22 -11.52 -6.75 7.06
C TYR A 22 -12.12 -5.42 7.57
N ILE A 23 -11.24 -4.45 7.86
CA ILE A 23 -11.63 -3.08 8.24
C ILE A 23 -12.39 -2.40 7.12
N ARG A 24 -11.92 -2.54 5.87
CA ARG A 24 -12.56 -1.94 4.69
C ARG A 24 -13.95 -2.52 4.46
N SER A 25 -14.08 -3.84 4.61
CA SER A 25 -15.37 -4.55 4.55
C SER A 25 -16.34 -4.03 5.61
N TYR A 26 -15.85 -3.84 6.84
CA TYR A 26 -16.64 -3.28 7.94
C TYR A 26 -17.13 -1.86 7.60
N VAL A 27 -16.22 -0.98 7.17
CA VAL A 27 -16.55 0.39 6.76
C VAL A 27 -17.58 0.39 5.63
N LYS A 28 -17.41 -0.47 4.61
CA LYS A 28 -18.36 -0.60 3.49
C LYS A 28 -19.75 -1.01 3.97
N THR A 29 -19.82 -2.04 4.81
CA THR A 29 -21.08 -2.57 5.33
C THR A 29 -21.81 -1.54 6.18
N ARG A 30 -21.10 -0.81 7.05
CA ARG A 30 -21.68 0.26 7.87
C ARG A 30 -22.13 1.47 7.06
N LEU A 31 -21.38 1.82 6.01
CA LEU A 31 -21.78 2.89 5.10
C LEU A 31 -23.08 2.54 4.37
N LEU A 32 -23.24 1.29 3.91
CA LEU A 32 -24.48 0.81 3.28
C LEU A 32 -25.69 0.83 4.25
N LEU A 33 -25.43 0.68 5.55
CA LEU A 33 -26.45 0.81 6.61
C LEU A 33 -26.77 2.28 6.98
N GLY A 34 -26.11 3.26 6.34
CA GLY A 34 -26.37 4.68 6.54
C GLY A 34 -25.65 5.32 7.74
N LEU A 35 -24.63 4.67 8.29
CA LEU A 35 -23.84 5.26 9.38
C LEU A 35 -22.91 6.35 8.88
N THR A 36 -22.68 7.34 9.73
CA THR A 36 -21.73 8.43 9.50
C THR A 36 -20.29 8.00 9.80
N ALA A 37 -19.32 8.71 9.20
CA ALA A 37 -17.90 8.41 9.38
C ALA A 37 -17.43 8.44 10.85
N THR A 38 -18.01 9.33 11.66
CA THR A 38 -17.72 9.46 13.10
C THR A 38 -18.18 8.21 13.85
N GLN A 39 -19.42 7.78 13.64
CA GLN A 39 -19.96 6.56 14.26
C GLN A 39 -19.13 5.32 13.91
N ILE A 40 -18.76 5.17 12.63
CA ILE A 40 -17.94 4.04 12.18
C ILE A 40 -16.56 4.05 12.85
N HIS A 41 -15.93 5.23 12.95
CA HIS A 41 -14.64 5.37 13.62
C HIS A 41 -14.72 5.05 15.12
N ASP A 42 -15.78 5.47 15.79
CA ASP A 42 -15.99 5.24 17.23
C ASP A 42 -16.28 3.75 17.52
N GLU A 43 -17.06 3.08 16.66
CA GLU A 43 -17.28 1.63 16.72
C GLU A 43 -15.97 0.86 16.56
N LEU A 44 -15.16 1.21 15.55
CA LEU A 44 -13.85 0.60 15.31
C LEU A 44 -12.89 0.82 16.48
N THR A 45 -12.87 2.03 17.05
CA THR A 45 -12.02 2.38 18.20
C THR A 45 -12.45 1.63 19.46
N THR A 46 -13.75 1.43 19.66
CA THR A 46 -14.30 0.70 20.80
C THR A 46 -14.00 -0.80 20.70
N ALA A 47 -14.22 -1.39 19.51
CA ALA A 47 -14.00 -2.81 19.26
C ALA A 47 -12.53 -3.21 19.38
N TYR A 48 -11.63 -2.44 18.74
CA TYR A 48 -10.23 -2.82 18.59
C TYR A 48 -9.26 -2.01 19.46
N ARG A 49 -9.76 -1.09 20.30
CA ARG A 49 -9.00 -0.12 21.11
C ARG A 49 -8.40 1.02 20.27
N HIS A 50 -7.74 1.93 20.96
CA HIS A 50 -7.15 3.13 20.39
C HIS A 50 -6.04 2.79 19.39
N GLY A 51 -6.09 3.39 18.19
CA GLY A 51 -4.99 3.33 17.21
C GLY A 51 -5.13 2.34 16.06
N VAL A 52 -6.28 1.67 15.89
CA VAL A 52 -6.45 0.64 14.85
C VAL A 52 -6.55 1.24 13.45
N VAL A 53 -7.30 2.34 13.31
CA VAL A 53 -7.46 3.08 12.05
C VAL A 53 -7.69 4.55 12.38
N SER A 54 -7.00 5.45 11.70
CA SER A 54 -7.26 6.88 11.87
C SER A 54 -8.60 7.28 11.25
N TYR A 55 -9.27 8.28 11.83
CA TYR A 55 -10.46 8.89 11.25
C TYR A 55 -10.28 9.25 9.77
N CYS A 56 -9.14 9.84 9.40
CA CYS A 56 -8.80 10.17 8.01
C CYS A 56 -8.77 8.95 7.08
N THR A 57 -8.42 7.77 7.59
CA THR A 57 -8.43 6.53 6.80
C THR A 57 -9.87 6.06 6.58
N VAL A 58 -10.73 6.13 7.60
CA VAL A 58 -12.16 5.80 7.49
C VAL A 58 -12.84 6.70 6.47
N THR A 59 -12.64 8.02 6.55
CA THR A 59 -13.23 8.98 5.60
C THR A 59 -12.74 8.75 4.17
N ARG A 60 -11.44 8.47 3.98
CA ARG A 60 -10.89 8.12 2.66
C ARG A 60 -11.53 6.87 2.06
N TRP A 61 -11.84 5.87 2.87
CA TRP A 61 -12.53 4.67 2.40
C TRP A 61 -14.01 4.94 2.09
N ILE A 62 -14.70 5.72 2.91
CA ILE A 62 -16.08 6.14 2.63
C ILE A 62 -16.17 6.85 1.28
N GLN A 63 -15.29 7.83 1.03
CA GLN A 63 -15.22 8.52 -0.27
C GLN A 63 -14.99 7.56 -1.45
N ARG A 64 -14.14 6.54 -1.26
CA ARG A 64 -13.89 5.52 -2.29
C ARG A 64 -15.12 4.67 -2.56
N PHE A 65 -15.89 4.31 -1.53
CA PHE A 65 -17.11 3.52 -1.68
C PHE A 65 -18.27 4.33 -2.27
N SER A 66 -18.33 5.64 -2.00
CA SER A 66 -19.31 6.54 -2.64
C SER A 66 -19.10 6.66 -4.16
N ASN A 67 -17.86 6.44 -4.64
CA ASN A 67 -17.53 6.43 -6.08
C ASN A 67 -17.69 5.03 -6.70
N GLU A 68 -18.64 4.22 -6.21
CA GLU A 68 -19.01 2.88 -6.71
C GLU A 68 -17.88 1.84 -6.75
N ARG A 69 -16.80 2.04 -5.99
CA ARG A 69 -15.69 1.08 -5.97
C ARG A 69 -16.09 -0.14 -5.12
N GLU A 70 -16.36 -1.28 -5.76
CA GLU A 70 -16.75 -2.49 -5.05
C GLU A 70 -15.59 -3.21 -4.35
N SER A 71 -14.38 -3.07 -4.90
CA SER A 71 -13.20 -3.79 -4.43
C SER A 71 -12.71 -3.30 -3.07
N LEU A 72 -12.46 -4.26 -2.17
CA LEU A 72 -11.81 -4.03 -0.88
C LEU A 72 -10.29 -3.97 -0.99
N GLU A 73 -9.73 -4.33 -2.15
CA GLU A 73 -8.30 -4.39 -2.38
C GLU A 73 -7.72 -3.02 -2.74
N ASP A 74 -6.43 -2.85 -2.45
CA ASP A 74 -5.66 -1.77 -3.04
C ASP A 74 -5.65 -1.96 -4.57
N ASN A 75 -5.75 -0.87 -5.33
CA ASN A 75 -5.45 -0.96 -6.76
C ASN A 75 -4.03 -1.51 -6.94
N PRO A 76 -3.76 -2.20 -8.06
CA PRO A 76 -2.40 -2.57 -8.40
C PRO A 76 -1.53 -1.31 -8.29
N ARG A 77 -0.52 -1.37 -7.43
CA ARG A 77 0.41 -0.26 -7.28
C ARG A 77 1.24 -0.26 -8.54
N SER A 78 1.25 0.85 -9.26
CA SER A 78 2.30 1.11 -10.24
C SER A 78 3.62 1.07 -9.47
N GLY A 79 4.34 -0.04 -9.58
CA GLY A 79 5.73 -0.10 -9.16
C GLY A 79 6.55 0.90 -9.97
N CYS A 80 7.83 1.05 -9.62
CA CYS A 80 8.74 1.76 -10.50
C CYS A 80 8.73 1.06 -11.87
N PRO A 81 8.46 1.77 -12.98
CA PRO A 81 8.43 1.14 -14.29
C PRO A 81 9.82 0.58 -14.60
N ILE A 82 9.90 -0.75 -14.72
CA ILE A 82 11.08 -1.49 -15.21
C ILE A 82 11.10 -1.40 -16.76
N THR A 83 10.69 -0.27 -17.33
CA THR A 83 10.76 -0.03 -18.79
C THR A 83 12.16 0.44 -19.20
N ALA A 84 12.98 0.82 -18.22
CA ALA A 84 14.36 1.26 -18.43
C ALA A 84 15.33 0.08 -18.71
N ILE A 85 14.95 -1.15 -18.33
CA ILE A 85 15.75 -2.37 -18.52
C ILE A 85 15.37 -3.04 -19.84
N THR A 86 15.75 -2.42 -20.96
CA THR A 86 15.69 -3.05 -22.28
C THR A 86 17.07 -3.58 -22.64
N GLN A 87 17.15 -4.70 -23.38
CA GLN A 87 18.44 -5.26 -23.82
C GLN A 87 19.31 -4.21 -24.54
N GLN A 88 18.68 -3.35 -25.36
CA GLN A 88 19.33 -2.22 -26.02
C GLN A 88 19.98 -1.24 -25.03
N ASN A 89 19.30 -0.91 -23.92
CA ASN A 89 19.84 -0.01 -22.89
C ASN A 89 20.97 -0.69 -22.11
N ILE A 90 20.84 -2.01 -21.84
CA ILE A 90 21.90 -2.79 -21.19
C ILE A 90 23.16 -2.80 -22.05
N ASP A 91 23.03 -3.03 -23.34
CA ASP A 91 24.16 -3.09 -24.25
C ASP A 91 24.80 -1.71 -24.44
N ALA A 92 24.00 -0.64 -24.57
CA ALA A 92 24.50 0.73 -24.61
C ALA A 92 25.27 1.14 -23.35
N VAL A 93 24.80 0.75 -22.15
CA VAL A 93 25.50 1.01 -20.89
C VAL A 93 26.79 0.20 -20.80
N LYS A 94 26.78 -1.07 -21.24
CA LYS A 94 27.99 -1.91 -21.27
C LYS A 94 29.06 -1.33 -22.19
N ASP A 95 28.67 -0.87 -23.38
CA ASP A 95 29.59 -0.26 -24.34
C ASP A 95 30.21 1.02 -23.75
N LEU A 96 29.39 1.89 -23.14
CA LEU A 96 29.87 3.09 -22.45
C LEU A 96 30.85 2.81 -21.31
N VAL A 97 30.60 1.76 -20.51
CA VAL A 97 31.48 1.37 -19.39
C VAL A 97 32.76 0.70 -19.90
N ASN A 98 32.69 -0.06 -20.98
CA ASN A 98 33.87 -0.67 -21.61
C ASN A 98 34.79 0.40 -22.23
N ASP A 99 34.20 1.48 -22.75
CA ASP A 99 34.94 2.61 -23.30
C ASP A 99 35.56 3.51 -22.22
N ASP A 100 34.82 3.78 -21.12
CA ASP A 100 35.31 4.54 -19.97
C ASP A 100 34.78 4.00 -18.63
N LEU A 101 35.70 3.45 -17.82
CA LEU A 101 35.39 2.91 -16.49
C LEU A 101 35.10 4.01 -15.44
N HIS A 102 35.40 5.28 -15.72
CA HIS A 102 35.16 6.42 -14.81
C HIS A 102 33.91 7.23 -15.17
N ILE A 103 33.03 6.66 -15.98
CA ILE A 103 31.79 7.32 -16.40
C ILE A 103 30.84 7.57 -15.22
N SER A 104 30.29 8.78 -15.15
CA SER A 104 29.34 9.14 -14.08
C SER A 104 27.94 8.57 -14.34
N ILE A 105 27.24 8.23 -13.27
CA ILE A 105 25.86 7.69 -13.33
C ILE A 105 24.91 8.72 -13.99
N ASP A 106 25.12 10.01 -13.70
CA ASP A 106 24.32 11.08 -14.30
C ASP A 106 24.50 11.14 -15.81
N TYR A 107 25.72 10.96 -16.30
CA TYR A 107 26.02 10.93 -17.73
C TYR A 107 25.40 9.70 -18.42
N ILE A 108 25.48 8.52 -17.79
CA ILE A 108 24.81 7.31 -18.29
C ILE A 108 23.29 7.54 -18.39
N ALA A 109 22.67 8.11 -17.36
CA ALA A 109 21.24 8.39 -17.32
C ALA A 109 20.80 9.36 -18.43
N THR A 110 21.62 10.38 -18.74
CA THR A 110 21.33 11.32 -19.84
C THR A 110 21.41 10.70 -21.23
N ILE A 111 22.29 9.72 -21.45
CA ILE A 111 22.43 9.06 -22.76
C ILE A 111 21.35 8.00 -22.97
N SER A 112 20.96 7.32 -21.89
CA SER A 112 20.01 6.21 -21.94
C SER A 112 18.54 6.64 -21.80
N ASP A 113 18.26 7.94 -21.68
CA ASP A 113 16.93 8.50 -21.33
C ASP A 113 16.32 7.82 -20.10
N MET A 114 17.17 7.35 -19.17
CA MET A 114 16.76 6.65 -17.96
C MET A 114 16.73 7.61 -16.77
N SER A 115 15.72 7.47 -15.90
CA SER A 115 15.75 8.16 -14.60
C SER A 115 16.86 7.55 -13.73
N ILE A 116 17.71 8.39 -13.12
CA ILE A 116 18.81 8.01 -12.21
C ILE A 116 18.33 7.04 -11.11
N THR A 117 17.10 7.21 -10.63
CA THR A 117 16.47 6.33 -9.62
C THR A 117 16.21 4.89 -10.08
N CYS A 118 16.13 4.61 -11.39
CA CYS A 118 16.03 3.24 -11.91
C CYS A 118 17.39 2.53 -11.98
N ALA A 119 18.50 3.27 -12.10
CA ALA A 119 19.84 2.72 -12.35
C ALA A 119 20.47 2.01 -11.13
N ILE A 120 19.97 2.27 -9.91
CA ILE A 120 20.58 1.77 -8.67
C ILE A 120 20.31 0.27 -8.42
N VAL A 121 19.38 -0.36 -9.15
CA VAL A 121 18.95 -1.74 -8.86
C VAL A 121 19.95 -2.82 -9.32
N THR A 122 20.97 -2.49 -10.13
CA THR A 122 21.87 -3.51 -10.72
C THR A 122 23.17 -3.76 -9.97
N ASN A 123 23.29 -3.41 -8.69
CA ASN A 123 24.47 -3.81 -7.88
C ASN A 123 24.07 -4.31 -6.48
N VAL A 124 23.54 -5.54 -6.43
CA VAL A 124 23.84 -6.58 -5.41
C VAL A 124 23.74 -7.93 -6.10
#